data_AF-X1LUZ6-F1
#
_entry.id   AF-X1LUZ6-F1
#
_cell.length_a   1.000
_cell.length_b   1.000
_cell.length_c   1.000
_cell.angle_alpha   90.00
_cell.angle_beta   90.00
_cell.angle_gamma   90.00
#
_symmetry.space_group_name_H-M   'P 1'
#
loop_
_entity.id
_entity.type
_entity.pdbx_description
1 polymer ?
#
loop_
_entity_poly.entity_id
_entity_poly.type
_entity_poly.pdbx_seq_one_letter_code
_entity_poly.pdbx_strand_id
1 'polypeptide(L)'
;MPAKLIPRSSEELINLYWVKRKNSRQIAKMFGVAKSTVLSWMKDYEIPVRPPYRERKKNFSKEDLGTLYWNQKLTQAQIAEKIGVSQSLIYQYMKKWNISARTLSEIASGEKNPFFGKKHTAETKQKIRSSKYHRNLSGRNNPFYGNLPVQYAESLLYTNSITPSAIADTPAPPSLRKNA
;
A
#
# COMPACT_ATOMS: atom_id res chain seq x y z
N MET A 1 -23.10 -50.68 18.18
CA MET A 1 -23.29 -49.53 17.26
C MET A 1 -24.69 -48.98 17.50
N PRO A 2 -24.88 -47.69 17.80
CA PRO A 2 -26.22 -47.14 18.01
C PRO A 2 -27.05 -47.26 16.72
N ALA A 3 -28.35 -47.56 16.87
CA ALA A 3 -29.26 -47.74 15.74
C ALA A 3 -29.35 -46.46 14.89
N LYS A 4 -29.29 -46.62 13.56
CA LYS A 4 -29.43 -45.52 12.61
C LYS A 4 -30.87 -45.01 12.68
N LEU A 5 -31.06 -43.77 13.13
CA LEU A 5 -32.37 -43.12 13.15
C LEU A 5 -32.60 -42.44 11.78
N ILE A 6 -33.71 -42.77 11.14
CA ILE A 6 -34.14 -42.16 9.87
C ILE A 6 -35.15 -41.05 10.22
N PRO A 7 -35.08 -39.86 9.59
CA PRO A 7 -36.10 -38.83 9.76
C PRO A 7 -37.47 -39.43 9.42
N ARG A 8 -38.47 -39.16 10.27
CA ARG A 8 -39.79 -39.79 10.16
C ARG A 8 -40.57 -39.31 8.94
N SER A 9 -40.21 -38.16 8.36
CA SER A 9 -40.83 -37.54 7.19
C SER A 9 -39.89 -36.53 6.51
N SER A 10 -40.09 -36.25 5.22
CA SER A 10 -39.40 -35.16 4.49
C SER A 10 -39.65 -33.78 5.12
N GLU A 11 -40.83 -33.57 5.71
CA GLU A 11 -41.21 -32.35 6.42
C GLU A 11 -40.33 -32.08 7.65
N GLU A 12 -39.92 -33.13 8.36
CA GLU A 12 -39.06 -33.03 9.52
C GLU A 12 -37.68 -32.49 9.12
N LEU A 13 -37.16 -32.98 7.98
CA LEU A 13 -35.88 -32.54 7.43
C LEU A 13 -35.97 -31.09 6.94
N ILE A 14 -37.09 -30.69 6.32
CA ILE A 14 -37.35 -29.29 5.92
C ILE A 14 -37.42 -28.38 7.16
N ASN A 15 -38.12 -28.78 8.22
CA ASN A 15 -38.24 -27.98 9.45
C ASN A 15 -36.87 -27.78 10.10
N LEU A 16 -36.09 -28.85 10.25
CA LEU A 16 -34.73 -28.77 10.80
C LEU A 16 -33.82 -27.90 9.93
N TYR A 17 -33.87 -28.09 8.62
CA TYR A 17 -32.98 -27.44 7.68
C TYR A 17 -33.39 -25.99 7.39
N TRP A 18 -34.65 -25.65 7.10
CA TRP A 18 -35.10 -24.30 6.73
C TRP A 18 -35.58 -23.47 7.93
N VAL A 19 -36.45 -24.01 8.78
CA VAL A 19 -37.07 -23.27 9.91
C VAL A 19 -36.09 -23.11 11.07
N LYS A 20 -35.54 -24.22 11.58
CA LYS A 20 -34.62 -24.22 12.74
C LYS A 20 -33.17 -23.83 12.41
N ARG A 21 -32.89 -23.50 11.15
CA ARG A 21 -31.59 -23.09 10.61
C ARG A 21 -30.40 -24.02 10.93
N LYS A 22 -30.62 -25.30 11.17
CA LYS A 22 -29.53 -26.27 11.38
C LYS A 22 -28.82 -26.56 10.06
N ASN A 23 -27.50 -26.74 10.14
CA ASN A 23 -26.71 -27.18 8.98
C ASN A 23 -26.74 -28.72 8.86
N SER A 24 -26.38 -29.25 7.69
CA SER A 24 -26.40 -30.70 7.41
C SER A 24 -25.54 -31.53 8.36
N ARG A 25 -24.45 -30.96 8.92
CA ARG A 25 -23.62 -31.63 9.94
C ARG A 25 -24.32 -31.71 11.31
N GLN A 26 -25.00 -30.65 11.72
CA GLN A 26 -25.78 -30.61 12.96
C GLN A 26 -26.95 -31.59 12.89
N ILE A 27 -27.63 -31.65 11.75
CA ILE A 27 -28.69 -32.63 11.49
C ILE A 27 -28.11 -34.05 11.56
N ALA A 28 -27.00 -34.31 10.87
CA ALA A 28 -26.31 -35.59 10.92
C ALA A 28 -25.97 -36.05 12.35
N LYS A 29 -25.48 -35.13 13.20
CA LYS A 29 -25.18 -35.40 14.61
C LYS A 29 -26.43 -35.80 15.42
N MET A 30 -27.58 -35.21 15.13
CA MET A 30 -28.84 -35.52 15.82
C MET A 30 -29.34 -36.94 15.51
N PHE A 31 -29.16 -37.39 14.27
CA PHE A 31 -29.62 -38.70 13.82
C PHE A 31 -28.54 -39.79 13.89
N GLY A 32 -27.32 -39.45 14.31
CA GLY A 32 -26.20 -40.40 14.38
C GLY A 32 -25.72 -40.90 13.01
N VAL A 33 -25.90 -40.09 11.96
CA VAL A 33 -25.55 -40.43 10.56
C VAL A 33 -24.42 -39.55 10.03
N ALA A 34 -23.85 -39.91 8.88
CA ALA A 34 -22.89 -39.06 8.19
C ALA A 34 -23.60 -37.87 7.51
N LYS A 35 -22.90 -36.74 7.35
CA LYS A 35 -23.43 -35.57 6.62
C LYS A 35 -23.85 -35.90 5.18
N SER A 36 -23.20 -36.88 4.55
CA SER A 36 -23.50 -37.33 3.18
C SER A 36 -24.87 -37.99 3.11
N THR A 37 -25.26 -38.73 4.15
CA THR A 37 -26.59 -39.32 4.27
C THR A 37 -27.68 -38.25 4.32
N VAL A 38 -27.45 -37.18 5.09
CA VAL A 38 -28.36 -36.03 5.13
C VAL A 38 -28.46 -35.33 3.77
N LEU A 39 -27.34 -35.20 3.04
CA LEU A 39 -27.34 -34.64 1.69
C LEU A 39 -28.07 -35.54 0.69
N SER A 40 -27.94 -36.87 0.82
CA SER A 40 -28.71 -37.84 0.02
C SER A 40 -30.20 -37.65 0.27
N TRP A 41 -30.63 -37.64 1.54
CA TRP A 41 -32.04 -37.39 1.88
C TRP A 41 -32.54 -36.06 1.31
N MET A 42 -31.75 -34.99 1.42
CA MET A 42 -32.11 -33.70 0.82
C MET A 42 -32.25 -33.78 -0.70
N LYS A 43 -31.44 -34.60 -1.39
CA LYS A 43 -31.53 -34.84 -2.82
C LYS A 43 -32.76 -35.68 -3.19
N ASP A 44 -33.00 -36.76 -2.45
CA ASP A 44 -34.10 -37.70 -2.67
C ASP A 44 -35.47 -37.04 -2.43
N TYR A 45 -35.53 -36.08 -1.49
CA TYR A 45 -36.72 -35.27 -1.21
C TYR A 45 -36.76 -33.93 -1.97
N GLU A 46 -35.85 -33.70 -2.93
CA GLU A 46 -35.78 -32.48 -3.74
C GLU A 46 -35.75 -31.17 -2.92
N ILE A 47 -35.15 -31.20 -1.73
CA ILE A 47 -35.09 -30.03 -0.85
C ILE A 47 -34.05 -29.05 -1.39
N PRO A 48 -34.43 -27.79 -1.71
CA PRO A 48 -33.49 -26.81 -2.20
C PRO A 48 -32.44 -26.51 -1.15
N VAL A 49 -31.17 -26.58 -1.56
CA VAL A 49 -30.04 -26.18 -0.72
C VAL A 49 -30.11 -24.66 -0.52
N ARG A 50 -29.87 -24.20 0.70
CA ARG A 50 -29.77 -22.77 0.98
C ARG A 50 -28.72 -22.16 0.06
N PRO A 51 -29.01 -21.00 -0.55
CA PRO A 51 -27.98 -20.28 -1.29
C PRO A 51 -26.80 -20.06 -0.35
N PRO A 52 -25.55 -20.20 -0.85
CA PRO A 52 -24.38 -19.91 -0.03
C PRO A 52 -24.55 -18.49 0.53
N TYR A 53 -24.27 -18.32 1.82
CA TYR A 53 -24.26 -17.00 2.42
C TYR A 53 -23.22 -16.17 1.65
N ARG A 54 -23.70 -15.21 0.84
CA ARG A 54 -22.85 -14.20 0.23
C ARG A 54 -22.78 -13.08 1.25
N GLU A 55 -21.62 -12.91 1.89
CA GLU A 55 -21.37 -11.66 2.61
C GLU A 55 -21.64 -10.49 1.65
N ARG A 56 -22.48 -9.56 2.11
CA ARG A 56 -22.74 -8.32 1.37
C ARG A 56 -21.41 -7.59 1.25
N LYS A 57 -21.01 -7.24 0.02
CA LYS A 57 -19.88 -6.36 -0.23
C LYS A 57 -20.08 -5.10 0.62
N LYS A 58 -19.09 -4.71 1.41
CA LYS A 58 -19.07 -3.37 1.98
C LYS A 58 -19.05 -2.40 0.80
N ASN A 59 -20.09 -1.58 0.68
CA ASN A 59 -20.19 -0.59 -0.38
C ASN A 59 -19.12 0.46 -0.11
N PHE A 60 -18.04 0.40 -0.88
CA PHE A 60 -16.97 1.38 -0.83
C PHE A 60 -16.78 1.91 -2.25
N SER A 61 -16.90 3.23 -2.42
CA SER A 61 -16.77 3.87 -3.73
C SER A 61 -15.31 4.01 -4.14
N LYS A 62 -15.07 3.98 -5.45
CA LYS A 62 -13.74 4.26 -6.03
C LYS A 62 -13.29 5.69 -5.70
N GLU A 63 -14.23 6.62 -5.69
CA GLU A 63 -13.99 8.06 -5.47
C GLU A 63 -13.53 8.33 -4.03
N ASP A 64 -14.16 7.66 -3.06
CA ASP A 64 -13.78 7.73 -1.64
C ASP A 64 -12.35 7.22 -1.43
N LEU A 65 -11.94 6.14 -2.11
CA LEU A 65 -10.58 5.62 -1.97
C LEU A 65 -9.51 6.59 -2.48
N GLY A 66 -9.76 7.21 -3.64
CA GLY A 66 -8.84 8.17 -4.24
C GLY A 66 -8.68 9.41 -3.37
N THR A 67 -9.79 9.97 -2.88
CA THR A 67 -9.78 11.17 -2.02
C THR A 67 -9.10 10.89 -0.68
N LEU A 68 -9.40 9.76 -0.02
CA LEU A 68 -8.76 9.37 1.24
C LEU A 68 -7.24 9.15 1.07
N TYR A 69 -6.82 8.56 -0.05
CA TYR A 69 -5.41 8.24 -0.29
C TYR A 69 -4.58 9.45 -0.75
N TRP A 70 -5.04 10.21 -1.74
CA TRP A 70 -4.28 11.32 -2.34
C TRP A 70 -4.49 12.67 -1.65
N ASN A 71 -5.73 13.00 -1.27
CA ASN A 71 -6.05 14.30 -0.67
C ASN A 71 -5.77 14.28 0.84
N GLN A 72 -6.26 13.26 1.54
CA GLN A 72 -6.08 13.15 3.00
C GLN A 72 -4.77 12.44 3.41
N LYS A 73 -3.98 11.97 2.44
CA LYS A 73 -2.68 11.29 2.64
C LYS A 73 -2.72 10.13 3.65
N LEU A 74 -3.88 9.50 3.85
CA LEU A 74 -4.04 8.37 4.75
C LEU A 74 -3.32 7.14 4.21
N THR A 75 -2.74 6.33 5.10
CA THR A 75 -2.12 5.06 4.69
C THR A 75 -3.21 4.02 4.38
N GLN A 76 -2.88 2.96 3.65
CA GLN A 76 -3.82 1.88 3.38
C GLN A 76 -4.39 1.26 4.66
N ALA A 77 -3.57 1.15 5.71
CA ALA A 77 -3.99 0.64 7.02
C ALA A 77 -5.00 1.57 7.71
N GLN A 78 -4.76 2.88 7.68
CA GLN A 78 -5.66 3.87 8.26
C GLN A 78 -7.01 3.91 7.51
N ILE A 79 -6.97 3.82 6.19
CA ILE A 79 -8.17 3.73 5.35
C ILE A 79 -8.95 2.45 5.70
N ALA A 80 -8.24 1.33 5.84
CA ALA A 80 -8.81 0.05 6.19
C ALA A 80 -9.51 0.07 7.56
N GLU A 81 -8.86 0.65 8.58
CA GLU A 81 -9.43 0.85 9.91
C GLU A 81 -10.70 1.71 9.87
N LYS A 82 -10.65 2.84 9.15
CA LYS A 82 -11.78 3.76 9.00
C LYS A 82 -13.03 3.11 8.37
N ILE A 83 -12.83 2.17 7.45
CA ILE A 83 -13.91 1.45 6.73
C ILE A 83 -14.24 0.10 7.41
N GLY A 84 -13.40 -0.34 8.35
CA GLY A 84 -13.48 -1.64 8.99
C GLY A 84 -13.16 -2.82 8.07
N VAL A 85 -12.26 -2.65 7.10
CA VAL A 85 -11.81 -3.73 6.19
C VAL A 85 -10.35 -4.07 6.46
N SER A 86 -9.84 -5.13 5.81
CA SER A 86 -8.40 -5.43 5.86
C SER A 86 -7.61 -4.49 4.93
N GLN A 87 -6.37 -4.17 5.30
CA GLN A 87 -5.46 -3.40 4.45
C GLN A 87 -5.27 -4.07 3.08
N SER A 88 -5.21 -5.40 3.04
CA SER A 88 -5.08 -6.16 1.79
C SER A 88 -6.26 -5.92 0.85
N LEU A 89 -7.47 -5.75 1.38
CA LEU A 89 -8.64 -5.44 0.57
C LEU A 89 -8.54 -4.03 -0.05
N ILE A 90 -8.01 -3.06 0.69
CA ILE A 90 -7.72 -1.73 0.15
C ILE A 90 -6.71 -1.81 -0.98
N TYR A 91 -5.63 -2.57 -0.81
CA TYR A 91 -4.66 -2.81 -1.88
C TYR A 91 -5.32 -3.45 -3.12
N GLN A 92 -6.17 -4.46 -2.92
CA GLN A 92 -6.91 -5.08 -4.03
C GLN A 92 -7.84 -4.10 -4.74
N TYR A 93 -8.52 -3.22 -4.01
CA TYR A 93 -9.35 -2.16 -4.60
C TYR A 93 -8.53 -1.14 -5.37
N MET A 94 -7.39 -0.68 -4.83
CA MET A 94 -6.46 0.20 -5.55
C MET A 94 -5.98 -0.44 -6.86
N LYS A 95 -5.59 -1.72 -6.82
CA LYS A 95 -5.17 -2.47 -8.01
C LYS A 95 -6.30 -2.63 -9.02
N LYS A 96 -7.51 -2.98 -8.55
CA LYS A 96 -8.70 -3.18 -9.38
C LYS A 96 -9.12 -1.90 -10.09
N TRP A 97 -9.01 -0.76 -9.42
CA TRP A 97 -9.41 0.55 -9.95
C TRP A 97 -8.27 1.36 -10.55
N ASN A 98 -7.09 0.75 -10.66
CA ASN A 98 -5.87 1.33 -11.22
C ASN A 98 -5.49 2.67 -10.57
N ILE A 99 -5.59 2.74 -9.24
CA ILE A 99 -5.17 3.90 -8.45
C ILE A 99 -3.66 3.78 -8.21
N SER A 100 -2.90 4.73 -8.75
CA SER A 100 -1.44 4.76 -8.60
C SER A 100 -1.02 4.83 -7.13
N ALA A 101 -0.04 4.01 -6.77
CA ALA A 101 0.59 4.08 -5.47
C ALA A 101 1.51 5.31 -5.38
N ARG A 102 1.62 5.87 -4.18
CA ARG A 102 2.64 6.88 -3.86
C ARG A 102 4.04 6.28 -3.99
N THR A 103 4.97 7.11 -4.44
CA THR A 103 6.39 6.77 -4.50
C THR A 103 6.98 6.65 -3.10
N LEU A 104 8.14 5.98 -2.99
CA LEU A 104 8.85 5.86 -1.71
C LEU A 104 9.22 7.23 -1.12
N SER A 105 9.57 8.21 -1.97
CA SER A 105 9.88 9.57 -1.54
C SER A 105 8.67 10.25 -0.87
N GLU A 106 7.50 10.14 -1.47
CA GLU A 106 6.24 10.71 -0.93
C GLU A 106 5.79 10.03 0.38
N ILE A 107 6.16 8.77 0.58
CA ILE A 107 5.87 8.03 1.82
C ILE A 107 6.90 8.37 2.91
N ALA A 108 8.17 8.49 2.54
CA ALA A 108 9.28 8.78 3.44
C ALA A 108 9.39 10.28 3.80
N SER A 109 8.58 11.14 3.19
CA SER A 109 8.49 12.57 3.51
C SER A 109 7.19 12.88 4.25
N GLY A 110 7.13 14.08 4.87
CA GLY A 110 5.97 14.55 5.61
C GLY A 110 5.93 14.13 7.09
N GLU A 111 4.90 14.59 7.79
CA GLU A 111 4.78 14.55 9.26
C GLU A 111 4.88 13.16 9.89
N LYS A 112 4.50 12.12 9.13
CA LYS A 112 4.55 10.73 9.60
C LYS A 112 5.96 10.11 9.54
N ASN A 113 6.94 10.78 8.93
CA ASN A 113 8.34 10.33 8.97
C ASN A 113 8.91 10.52 10.39
N PRO A 114 9.54 9.50 11.01
CA PRO A 114 10.19 9.61 12.32
C PRO A 114 11.23 10.75 12.45
N PHE A 115 11.79 11.20 11.33
CA PHE A 115 12.76 12.28 11.24
C PHE A 115 12.15 13.62 10.76
N PHE A 116 10.83 13.70 10.56
CA PHE A 116 10.18 14.95 10.20
C PHE A 116 10.42 16.01 11.26
N GLY A 117 10.76 17.23 10.83
CA GLY A 117 11.10 18.36 11.71
C GLY A 117 12.43 18.24 12.45
N LYS A 118 13.05 17.06 12.52
CA LYS A 118 14.35 16.88 13.18
C LYS A 118 15.48 17.45 12.32
N LYS A 119 16.33 18.28 12.93
CA LYS A 119 17.55 18.82 12.29
C LYS A 119 18.78 18.33 13.05
N HIS A 120 19.83 17.97 12.32
CA HIS A 120 21.12 17.65 12.95
C HIS A 120 21.69 18.88 13.67
N THR A 121 22.24 18.66 14.87
CA THR A 121 22.99 19.69 15.60
C THR A 121 24.24 20.12 14.83
N ALA A 122 24.73 21.33 15.10
CA ALA A 122 25.94 21.84 14.46
C ALA A 122 27.14 20.92 14.72
N GLU A 123 27.28 20.42 15.95
CA GLU A 123 28.32 19.47 16.34
C GLU A 123 28.23 18.15 15.56
N THR A 124 27.02 17.61 15.39
CA THR A 124 26.81 16.37 14.59
C THR A 124 27.17 16.61 13.13
N LYS A 125 26.79 17.76 12.56
CA LYS A 125 27.17 18.15 11.20
C LYS A 125 28.70 18.26 11.07
N GLN A 126 29.37 18.81 12.09
CA GLN A 126 30.82 18.93 12.12
C GLN A 126 31.48 17.55 12.18
N LYS A 127 31.00 16.63 13.03
CA LYS A 127 31.47 15.24 13.11
C LYS A 127 31.31 14.48 11.79
N ILE A 128 30.17 14.63 11.11
CA ILE A 128 29.94 14.02 9.78
C ILE A 128 30.93 14.60 8.76
N ARG A 129 31.14 15.93 8.79
CA ARG A 129 32.07 16.63 7.88
C ARG A 129 33.53 16.25 8.13
N SER A 130 33.93 16.03 9.38
CA SER A 130 35.31 15.67 9.77
C SER A 130 35.56 14.17 9.80
N SER A 131 34.58 13.34 9.41
CA SER A 131 34.74 11.88 9.37
C SER A 131 35.79 11.47 8.34
N LYS A 132 36.69 10.57 8.72
CA LYS A 132 37.73 10.00 7.82
C LYS A 132 37.13 9.34 6.57
N TYR A 133 35.90 8.84 6.66
CA TYR A 133 35.21 8.17 5.56
C TYR A 133 34.47 9.15 4.63
N HIS A 134 34.32 10.41 5.03
CA HIS A 134 33.69 11.42 4.18
C HIS A 134 34.69 11.91 3.12
N ARG A 135 34.40 11.62 1.85
CA ARG A 135 35.21 12.12 0.73
C ARG A 135 35.05 13.64 0.60
N ASN A 136 36.16 14.36 0.55
CA ASN A 136 36.14 15.77 0.23
C ASN A 136 35.88 15.93 -1.28
N LEU A 137 34.68 16.36 -1.65
CA LEU A 137 34.26 16.61 -3.04
C LEU A 137 34.17 18.12 -3.35
N SER A 138 34.94 18.94 -2.64
CA SER A 138 35.00 20.39 -2.89
C SER A 138 36.19 20.77 -3.77
N GLY A 139 36.02 21.83 -4.56
CA GLY A 139 37.06 22.34 -5.46
C GLY A 139 37.63 21.26 -6.37
N ARG A 140 38.96 21.25 -6.53
CA ARG A 140 39.72 20.31 -7.38
C ARG A 140 39.56 18.83 -7.03
N ASN A 141 39.06 18.51 -5.83
CA ASN A 141 38.83 17.12 -5.43
C ASN A 141 37.48 16.57 -5.95
N ASN A 142 36.63 17.43 -6.49
CA ASN A 142 35.44 16.99 -7.20
C ASN A 142 35.87 16.39 -8.55
N PRO A 143 35.52 15.14 -8.88
CA PRO A 143 35.83 14.55 -10.20
C PRO A 143 35.23 15.29 -11.39
N PHE A 144 34.27 16.20 -11.16
CA PHE A 144 33.70 17.08 -12.16
C PHE A 144 34.35 18.48 -12.19
N TYR A 145 35.40 18.73 -11.39
CA TYR A 145 36.09 20.01 -11.39
C TYR A 145 36.85 20.21 -12.70
N GLY A 146 36.58 21.32 -13.40
CA GLY A 146 37.17 21.62 -14.71
C GLY A 146 36.42 21.04 -15.91
N ASN A 147 35.50 20.10 -15.71
CA ASN A 147 34.61 19.59 -16.75
C ASN A 147 33.28 20.35 -16.72
N LEU A 148 33.23 21.48 -17.43
CA LEU A 148 31.96 22.17 -17.68
C LEU A 148 31.15 21.37 -18.72
N PRO A 149 29.84 21.15 -18.51
CA PRO A 149 28.98 20.58 -19.53
C PRO A 149 29.08 21.44 -20.80
N VAL A 150 29.26 20.80 -21.96
CA VAL A 150 29.43 21.46 -23.28
C VAL A 150 28.37 22.54 -23.54
N GLN A 151 27.14 22.31 -23.07
CA GLN A 151 26.00 23.24 -23.17
C GLN A 151 26.22 24.61 -22.52
N TYR A 152 27.18 24.74 -21.59
CA TYR A 152 27.52 26.01 -20.91
C TYR A 152 28.74 26.73 -21.53
N ALA A 153 29.58 26.01 -22.28
CA ALA A 153 30.72 26.61 -22.97
C ALA A 153 30.27 27.50 -24.15
N GLU A 154 29.23 27.06 -24.87
CA GLU A 154 28.63 27.80 -25.99
C GLU A 154 28.00 29.13 -25.55
N SER A 155 27.33 29.16 -24.38
CA SER A 155 26.72 30.39 -23.86
C SER A 155 27.75 31.45 -23.40
N LEU A 156 28.92 31.02 -22.93
CA LEU A 156 29.99 31.92 -22.45
C LEU A 156 30.88 32.45 -23.58
N LEU A 157 31.00 31.70 -24.69
CA LEU A 157 31.68 32.17 -25.90
C LEU A 157 30.88 33.25 -26.63
N TYR A 158 29.56 33.32 -26.41
CA TYR A 158 28.71 34.39 -26.94
C TYR A 158 28.86 35.72 -26.18
N THR A 159 29.26 35.70 -24.90
CA THR A 159 29.37 36.91 -24.07
C THR A 159 30.76 37.54 -24.04
N ASN A 160 31.79 36.84 -24.53
CA ASN A 160 33.20 37.26 -24.41
C ASN A 160 33.75 38.03 -25.62
N SER A 161 32.89 38.75 -26.34
CA SER A 161 33.33 39.85 -27.23
C SER A 161 33.77 41.11 -26.47
N ILE A 162 33.95 41.04 -25.13
CA ILE A 162 34.42 42.14 -24.28
C ILE A 162 35.61 41.65 -23.42
N THR A 163 36.80 42.07 -23.85
CA THR A 163 38.17 42.15 -23.27
C THR A 163 38.69 41.19 -22.17
N PRO A 164 39.99 40.76 -22.24
CA PRO A 164 40.55 39.62 -21.49
C PRO A 164 41.19 39.94 -20.11
N SER A 165 40.79 40.99 -19.41
CA SER A 165 41.52 41.48 -18.22
C SER A 165 41.04 40.92 -16.87
N ALA A 166 39.87 40.28 -16.77
CA ALA A 166 39.18 40.09 -15.48
C ALA A 166 39.08 38.64 -14.94
N ILE A 167 39.89 37.70 -15.45
CA ILE A 167 39.71 36.25 -15.13
C ILE A 167 40.44 35.82 -13.84
N ALA A 168 41.26 36.66 -13.23
CA ALA A 168 42.05 36.27 -12.05
C ALA A 168 41.26 36.29 -10.71
N ASP A 169 40.19 37.08 -10.61
CA ASP A 169 39.48 37.34 -9.33
C ASP A 169 38.02 36.86 -9.29
N THR A 170 37.56 36.08 -10.28
CA THR A 170 36.15 35.67 -10.31
C THR A 170 35.92 34.51 -9.33
N PRO A 171 35.09 34.69 -8.27
CA PRO A 171 34.81 33.63 -7.31
C PRO A 171 34.11 32.46 -8.00
N ALA A 172 34.47 31.24 -7.60
CA ALA A 172 33.90 30.02 -8.15
C ALA A 172 32.36 30.10 -8.19
N PRO A 173 31.71 29.78 -9.33
CA PRO A 173 30.27 29.90 -9.45
C PRO A 173 29.58 29.09 -8.36
N PRO A 174 28.53 29.62 -7.70
CA PRO A 174 27.84 28.94 -6.62
C PRO A 174 27.38 27.56 -7.08
N SER A 175 27.70 26.52 -6.31
CA SER A 175 27.27 25.16 -6.60
C SER A 175 25.74 25.15 -6.74
N LEU A 176 25.24 24.87 -7.95
CA LEU A 176 23.81 24.66 -8.19
C LEU A 176 23.38 23.42 -7.42
N ARG A 177 22.96 23.59 -6.16
CA ARG A 177 22.17 22.58 -5.48
C ARG A 177 20.85 22.49 -6.23
N LYS A 178 20.65 21.39 -6.95
CA LYS A 178 19.32 21.01 -7.42
C LYS A 178 18.47 20.80 -6.17
N ASN A 179 17.59 21.74 -5.91
CA ASN A 179 16.55 21.60 -4.90
C ASN A 179 15.71 20.37 -5.29
N ALA A 180 15.68 19.38 -4.41
CA ALA A 180 14.73 18.28 -4.40
C ALA A 180 13.77 18.51 -3.25
#